data_AF-A0A2J5P9K4-F1
#
_entry.id   AF-A0A2J5P9K4-F1
#
_cell.length_a   1.000
_cell.length_b   1.000
_cell.length_c   1.000
_cell.angle_alpha   90.00
_cell.angle_beta   90.00
_cell.angle_gamma   90.00
#
_symmetry.space_group_name_H-M   'P 1'
#
loop_
_entity.id
_entity.type
_entity.pdbx_description
1 polymer ?
#
loop_
_entity_poly.entity_id
_entity_poly.type
_entity_poly.pdbx_seq_one_letter_code
_entity_poly.pdbx_strand_id
1 'polypeptide(L)'
;DEVSSTCPQIKALSHSPRLASIASQLVGEDVRFYSDHVFAKNPESEAGGDTPWHQDFPHHPLDRQGALNIWIALVDLTPEMGTMQFLSRSHRAGMLGRYFNRRDDVTLIDEHPWVLDEFEMSPPISLKAGDATVHDMNVIHAAPANSSNTPRWVYSTLWLPVSARYTGASNHRTDPLGLTLDMPMEHPKFPIIPTR
;
A
#
# COMPACT_ATOMS: atom_id res chain seq x y z
N ASP A 1 4.37 7.96 11.28
CA ASP A 1 4.75 9.25 10.70
C ASP A 1 5.34 9.06 9.31
N GLU A 2 4.98 9.95 8.39
CA GLU A 2 5.48 9.98 7.01
C GLU A 2 7.00 10.20 7.02
N VAL A 3 7.75 9.30 6.40
CA VAL A 3 9.23 9.38 6.40
C VAL A 3 9.70 10.60 5.59
N SER A 4 8.93 10.98 4.57
CA SER A 4 9.10 12.21 3.81
C SER A 4 9.05 13.50 4.64
N SER A 5 8.41 13.48 5.81
CA SER A 5 8.33 14.68 6.67
C SER A 5 9.65 15.01 7.37
N THR A 6 10.56 14.04 7.49
CA THR A 6 11.80 14.18 8.27
C THR A 6 13.08 14.13 7.43
N CYS A 7 12.98 13.75 6.15
CA CYS A 7 14.13 13.59 5.25
C CYS A 7 13.88 14.23 3.87
N PRO A 8 14.59 15.33 3.50
CA PRO A 8 14.40 16.01 2.22
C PRO A 8 14.59 15.12 0.99
N GLN A 9 15.51 14.16 1.05
CA GLN A 9 15.78 13.22 -0.04
C GLN A 9 14.60 12.26 -0.24
N ILE A 10 14.00 11.76 0.84
CA ILE A 10 12.79 10.92 0.79
C ILE A 10 11.58 11.75 0.36
N LYS A 11 11.51 13.02 0.76
CA LYS A 11 10.50 13.95 0.26
C LYS A 11 10.59 14.14 -1.25
N ALA A 12 11.80 14.32 -1.78
CA ALA A 12 12.02 14.45 -3.21
C ALA A 12 11.58 13.18 -3.98
N LEU A 13 11.77 11.99 -3.39
CA LEU A 13 11.30 10.73 -3.97
C LEU A 13 9.77 10.61 -3.94
N SER A 14 9.14 10.74 -2.75
CA SER A 14 7.67 10.67 -2.59
C SER A 14 6.92 11.67 -3.48
N HIS A 15 7.47 12.87 -3.64
CA HIS A 15 6.85 13.95 -4.40
C HIS A 15 7.42 14.04 -5.83
N SER A 16 8.06 12.97 -6.32
CA SER A 16 8.65 12.99 -7.66
C SER A 16 7.58 12.98 -8.75
N PRO A 17 7.72 13.80 -9.81
CA PRO A 17 6.83 13.76 -10.97
C PRO A 17 6.75 12.39 -11.64
N ARG A 18 7.82 11.58 -11.53
CA ARG A 18 7.86 10.22 -12.07
C ARG A 18 6.88 9.29 -11.36
N LEU A 19 6.86 9.26 -10.02
CA LEU A 19 5.91 8.43 -9.28
C LEU A 19 4.48 8.91 -9.48
N ALA A 20 4.26 10.23 -9.46
CA ALA A 20 2.96 10.82 -9.75
C ALA A 20 2.47 10.47 -11.16
N SER A 21 3.35 10.49 -12.16
CA SER A 21 3.02 10.11 -13.55
C SER A 21 2.64 8.63 -13.67
N ILE A 22 3.36 7.72 -12.99
CA ILE A 22 3.01 6.29 -12.97
C ILE A 22 1.64 6.10 -12.30
N ALA A 23 1.43 6.69 -11.13
CA ALA A 23 0.18 6.61 -10.41
C ALA A 23 -0.99 7.16 -11.25
N SER A 24 -0.85 8.37 -11.79
CA SER A 24 -1.89 9.00 -12.62
C SER A 24 -2.26 8.18 -13.85
N GLN A 25 -1.29 7.57 -14.53
CA GLN A 25 -1.57 6.70 -15.69
C GLN A 25 -2.36 5.45 -15.31
N LEU A 26 -2.09 4.86 -14.14
CA LEU A 26 -2.79 3.66 -13.67
C LEU A 26 -4.17 3.97 -13.10
N VAL A 27 -4.34 5.12 -12.45
CA VAL A 27 -5.63 5.59 -11.93
C VAL A 27 -6.53 6.13 -13.05
N GLY A 28 -5.96 6.78 -14.07
CA GLY A 28 -6.69 7.41 -15.17
C GLY A 28 -7.11 8.87 -14.91
N GLU A 29 -6.64 9.48 -13.83
CA GLU A 29 -6.82 10.91 -13.52
C GLU A 29 -5.61 11.46 -12.75
N ASP A 30 -5.63 12.74 -12.40
CA ASP A 30 -4.63 13.32 -11.50
C ASP A 30 -4.68 12.65 -10.13
N VAL A 31 -3.53 12.63 -9.43
CA VAL A 31 -3.41 11.96 -8.13
C VAL A 31 -2.86 12.89 -7.05
N ARG A 32 -3.29 12.63 -5.82
CA ARG A 32 -2.71 13.19 -4.61
C ARG A 32 -1.70 12.22 -4.03
N PHE A 33 -0.54 12.72 -3.63
CA PHE A 33 0.28 12.01 -2.65
C PHE A 33 -0.53 11.93 -1.35
N TYR A 34 -0.52 10.79 -0.66
CA TYR A 34 -1.29 10.66 0.58
C TYR A 34 -0.46 10.19 1.77
N SER A 35 0.50 9.29 1.56
CA SER A 35 1.45 8.92 2.60
C SER A 35 2.62 8.12 2.05
N ASP A 36 3.70 8.05 2.82
CA ASP A 36 4.81 7.16 2.58
C ASP A 36 5.25 6.41 3.84
N HIS A 37 5.83 5.23 3.65
CA HIS A 37 6.40 4.41 4.71
C HIS A 37 7.67 3.72 4.24
N VAL A 38 8.61 3.54 5.17
CA VAL A 38 9.69 2.57 5.02
C VAL A 38 9.29 1.33 5.82
N PHE A 39 9.28 0.17 5.15
CA PHE A 39 9.01 -1.11 5.78
C PHE A 39 10.29 -1.94 5.84
N ALA A 40 10.64 -2.35 7.04
CA ALA A 40 11.64 -3.39 7.28
C ALA A 40 10.92 -4.69 7.64
N LYS A 41 11.32 -5.80 7.02
CA LYS A 41 10.96 -7.14 7.49
C LYS A 41 12.24 -7.84 7.95
N ASN A 42 12.42 -7.93 9.26
CA ASN A 42 13.56 -8.61 9.86
C ASN A 42 13.48 -10.13 9.60
N PRO A 43 14.61 -10.85 9.65
CA PRO A 43 14.62 -12.31 9.66
C PRO A 43 13.67 -12.92 10.70
N GLU A 44 13.11 -14.09 10.42
CA GLU A 44 12.31 -14.86 11.39
C GLU A 44 13.10 -15.17 12.68
N SER A 45 14.41 -15.41 12.54
CA SER A 45 15.32 -15.61 13.67
C SER A 45 15.43 -14.39 14.60
N GLU A 46 14.99 -13.22 14.14
CA GLU A 46 14.97 -11.94 14.86
C GLU A 46 13.53 -11.50 15.18
N ALA A 47 12.59 -12.46 15.28
CA ALA A 47 11.17 -12.22 15.51
C ALA A 47 10.49 -11.38 14.42
N GLY A 48 10.97 -11.44 13.17
CA GLY A 48 10.27 -10.91 12.01
C GLY A 48 9.07 -11.77 11.63
N GLY A 49 7.89 -11.17 11.48
CA GLY A 49 6.65 -11.85 11.13
C GLY A 49 6.27 -11.75 9.65
N ASP A 50 5.22 -12.49 9.29
CA ASP A 50 4.52 -12.35 8.02
C ASP A 50 3.61 -11.10 8.01
N THR A 51 3.05 -10.83 6.84
CA THR A 51 2.02 -9.81 6.63
C THR A 51 0.80 -10.57 6.14
N PRO A 52 -0.29 -10.65 6.94
CA PRO A 52 -1.41 -11.53 6.64
C PRO A 52 -2.13 -11.12 5.37
N TRP A 53 -2.92 -12.02 4.79
CA TRP A 53 -3.77 -11.70 3.64
C TRP A 53 -4.79 -10.62 4.00
N HIS A 54 -4.81 -9.53 3.23
CA HIS A 54 -5.68 -8.39 3.46
C HIS A 54 -5.90 -7.56 2.19
N GLN A 55 -6.79 -6.57 2.31
CA GLN A 55 -6.88 -5.41 1.44
C GLN A 55 -6.48 -4.17 2.24
N ASP A 56 -5.85 -3.20 1.57
CA ASP A 56 -5.51 -1.91 2.17
C ASP A 56 -6.76 -1.04 2.33
N PHE A 57 -7.62 -1.02 1.30
CA PHE A 57 -8.74 -0.07 1.15
C PHE A 57 -9.64 0.07 2.39
N PRO A 58 -10.07 -1.03 3.05
CA PRO A 58 -10.91 -0.97 4.23
C PRO A 58 -10.38 -0.07 5.36
N HIS A 59 -9.06 0.10 5.48
CA HIS A 59 -8.41 0.85 6.57
C HIS A 59 -8.36 2.36 6.36
N HIS A 60 -8.82 2.83 5.20
CA HIS A 60 -8.74 4.22 4.82
C HIS A 60 -10.13 4.87 4.73
N PRO A 61 -10.24 6.16 5.09
CA PRO A 61 -11.52 6.86 5.13
C PRO A 61 -11.91 7.41 3.76
N LEU A 62 -11.95 6.54 2.74
CA LEU A 62 -12.18 6.89 1.34
C LEU A 62 -13.53 6.38 0.84
N ASP A 63 -14.20 7.18 0.00
CA ASP A 63 -15.53 6.86 -0.54
C ASP A 63 -15.51 5.94 -1.77
N ARG A 64 -14.34 5.73 -2.39
CA ARG A 64 -14.21 5.03 -3.68
C ARG A 64 -12.88 4.31 -3.85
N GLN A 65 -12.89 3.29 -4.69
CA GLN A 65 -11.70 2.54 -5.13
C GLN A 65 -10.83 3.37 -6.09
N GLY A 66 -9.67 2.84 -6.48
CA GLY A 66 -8.74 3.48 -7.43
C GLY A 66 -7.51 4.09 -6.77
N ALA A 67 -7.43 4.10 -5.44
CA ALA A 67 -6.19 4.41 -4.74
C ALA A 67 -5.21 3.25 -4.87
N LEU A 68 -3.92 3.56 -5.05
CA LEU A 68 -2.87 2.57 -5.30
C LEU A 68 -1.62 2.80 -4.48
N ASN A 69 -0.91 1.72 -4.23
CA ASN A 69 0.39 1.70 -3.58
C ASN A 69 1.49 1.46 -4.61
N ILE A 70 2.55 2.26 -4.60
CA ILE A 70 3.80 1.98 -5.29
C ILE A 70 4.81 1.51 -4.25
N TRP A 71 5.19 0.24 -4.35
CA TRP A 71 6.07 -0.45 -3.41
C TRP A 71 7.42 -0.70 -4.08
N ILE A 72 8.47 -0.06 -3.55
CA ILE A 72 9.79 0.06 -4.17
C ILE A 72 10.81 -0.71 -3.33
N ALA A 73 11.52 -1.64 -3.96
CA ALA A 73 12.62 -2.36 -3.35
C ALA A 73 13.81 -1.39 -3.11
N LEU A 74 14.24 -1.23 -1.86
CA LEU A 74 15.42 -0.39 -1.53
C LEU A 74 16.74 -1.16 -1.63
N VAL A 75 16.66 -2.49 -1.61
CA VAL A 75 17.76 -3.43 -1.79
C VAL A 75 17.29 -4.54 -2.72
N ASP A 76 18.21 -5.37 -3.22
CA ASP A 76 17.84 -6.56 -3.98
C ASP A 76 17.02 -7.50 -3.09
N LEU A 77 15.86 -7.93 -3.57
CA LEU A 77 14.93 -8.80 -2.87
C LEU A 77 14.78 -10.13 -3.60
N THR A 78 14.87 -11.20 -2.83
CA THR A 78 14.51 -12.55 -3.27
C THR A 78 13.20 -12.98 -2.60
N PRO A 79 12.49 -13.98 -3.14
CA PRO A 79 11.27 -14.51 -2.54
C PRO A 79 11.38 -14.87 -1.06
N GLU A 80 12.51 -15.45 -0.65
CA GLU A 80 12.79 -15.88 0.72
C GLU A 80 12.87 -14.69 1.70
N MET A 81 13.07 -13.48 1.19
CA MET A 81 13.01 -12.25 1.99
C MET A 81 11.57 -11.83 2.35
N GLY A 82 10.56 -12.60 1.96
CA GLY A 82 9.16 -12.31 2.20
C GLY A 82 8.65 -11.21 1.28
N THR A 83 8.88 -11.31 -0.03
CA THR A 83 8.31 -10.39 -1.03
C THR A 83 6.79 -10.55 -1.11
N MET A 84 6.08 -9.52 -1.57
CA MET A 84 4.62 -9.58 -1.66
C MET A 84 4.14 -10.67 -2.63
N GLN A 85 3.00 -11.25 -2.30
CA GLN A 85 2.19 -12.11 -3.16
C GLN A 85 0.82 -11.47 -3.34
N PHE A 86 0.27 -11.59 -4.54
CA PHE A 86 -0.98 -10.95 -4.92
C PHE A 86 -1.94 -11.99 -5.47
N LEU A 87 -3.24 -11.84 -5.17
CA LEU A 87 -4.28 -12.53 -5.93
C LEU A 87 -4.62 -11.69 -7.16
N SER A 88 -4.27 -12.19 -8.34
CA SER A 88 -4.43 -11.48 -9.61
C SER A 88 -5.89 -11.13 -9.86
N ARG A 89 -6.16 -9.87 -10.22
CA ARG A 89 -7.51 -9.32 -10.50
C ARG A 89 -8.47 -9.29 -9.30
N SER A 90 -8.03 -9.64 -8.10
CA SER A 90 -8.86 -9.65 -6.88
C SER A 90 -9.40 -8.28 -6.46
N HIS A 91 -8.87 -7.16 -6.97
CA HIS A 91 -9.47 -5.83 -6.80
C HIS A 91 -10.94 -5.77 -7.26
N ARG A 92 -11.37 -6.71 -8.11
CA ARG A 92 -12.75 -6.83 -8.62
C ARG A 92 -13.70 -7.51 -7.64
N ALA A 93 -13.20 -8.13 -6.58
CA ALA A 93 -14.01 -8.73 -5.52
C ALA A 93 -14.78 -7.69 -4.69
N GLY A 94 -14.42 -6.40 -4.81
CA GLY A 94 -14.92 -5.36 -3.93
C GLY A 94 -14.25 -5.40 -2.57
N MET A 95 -14.84 -4.69 -1.60
CA MET A 95 -14.29 -4.59 -0.25
C MET A 95 -14.75 -5.77 0.62
N LEU A 96 -13.81 -6.55 1.15
CA LEU A 96 -14.10 -7.77 1.92
C LEU A 96 -13.96 -7.62 3.44
N GLY A 97 -13.39 -6.51 3.92
CA GLY A 97 -13.32 -6.18 5.35
C GLY A 97 -11.91 -5.87 5.85
N ARG A 98 -11.82 -5.40 7.11
CA ARG A 98 -10.57 -4.98 7.76
C ARG A 98 -9.87 -6.17 8.41
N TYR A 99 -8.86 -6.74 7.76
CA TYR A 99 -8.09 -7.88 8.29
C TYR A 99 -6.67 -7.56 8.76
N PHE A 100 -6.12 -6.42 8.36
CA PHE A 100 -4.80 -5.99 8.82
C PHE A 100 -4.85 -5.59 10.30
N ASN A 101 -3.91 -6.12 11.11
CA ASN A 101 -3.80 -5.88 12.56
C ASN A 101 -5.05 -6.28 13.39
N ARG A 102 -5.80 -7.30 12.97
CA ARG A 102 -6.84 -7.89 13.83
C ARG A 102 -6.21 -8.58 15.05
N ARG A 103 -6.98 -8.63 16.14
CA ARG A 103 -6.54 -9.23 17.42
C ARG A 103 -6.86 -10.72 17.56
N ASP A 104 -7.69 -11.24 16.68
CA ASP A 104 -8.14 -12.64 16.65
C ASP A 104 -7.32 -13.50 15.69
N ASP A 105 -6.26 -12.93 15.10
CA ASP A 105 -5.37 -13.56 14.11
C ASP A 105 -6.07 -14.08 12.83
N VAL A 106 -7.35 -13.74 12.64
CA VAL A 106 -8.14 -14.10 11.46
C VAL A 106 -7.72 -13.22 10.28
N THR A 107 -7.32 -13.84 9.18
CA THR A 107 -6.96 -13.15 7.93
C THR A 107 -8.13 -13.10 6.96
N LEU A 108 -7.98 -12.35 5.86
CA LEU A 108 -9.02 -12.26 4.84
C LEU A 108 -9.37 -13.63 4.24
N ILE A 109 -8.38 -14.49 4.01
CA ILE A 109 -8.60 -15.80 3.37
C ILE A 109 -9.25 -16.82 4.33
N ASP A 110 -9.18 -16.60 5.64
CA ASP A 110 -9.86 -17.45 6.62
C ASP A 110 -11.38 -17.22 6.60
N GLU A 111 -11.82 -15.95 6.48
CA GLU A 111 -13.25 -15.60 6.36
C GLU A 111 -13.78 -15.69 4.92
N HIS A 112 -12.91 -15.55 3.91
CA HIS A 112 -13.25 -15.59 2.48
C HIS A 112 -12.41 -16.61 1.70
N PRO A 113 -12.45 -17.92 2.02
CA PRO A 113 -11.56 -18.91 1.39
C PRO A 113 -11.78 -19.07 -0.12
N TRP A 114 -12.98 -18.73 -0.62
CA TRP A 114 -13.34 -18.77 -2.04
C TRP A 114 -12.42 -17.92 -2.94
N VAL A 115 -11.76 -16.89 -2.38
CA VAL A 115 -10.86 -16.02 -3.16
C VAL A 115 -9.65 -16.78 -3.71
N LEU A 116 -9.23 -17.86 -3.05
CA LEU A 116 -8.10 -18.70 -3.49
C LEU A 116 -8.47 -19.63 -4.65
N ASP A 117 -9.76 -19.95 -4.78
CA ASP A 117 -10.28 -20.74 -5.90
C ASP A 117 -10.60 -19.84 -7.12
N GLU A 118 -11.02 -18.59 -6.87
CA GLU A 118 -11.43 -17.65 -7.91
C GLU A 118 -10.27 -16.87 -8.53
N PHE A 119 -9.26 -16.50 -7.74
CA PHE A 119 -8.17 -15.64 -8.18
C PHE A 119 -6.82 -16.37 -8.17
N GLU A 120 -6.09 -16.21 -9.26
CA GLU A 120 -4.75 -16.79 -9.40
C GLU A 120 -3.73 -16.05 -8.53
N MET A 121 -3.05 -16.78 -7.65
CA MET A 121 -1.94 -16.24 -6.87
C MET A 121 -0.72 -15.99 -7.76
N SER A 122 -0.13 -14.80 -7.65
CA SER A 122 1.09 -14.43 -8.38
C SER A 122 2.26 -15.37 -8.02
N PRO A 123 3.18 -15.64 -8.95
CA PRO A 123 4.43 -16.31 -8.60
C PRO A 123 5.22 -15.47 -7.58
N PRO A 124 6.14 -16.08 -6.82
CA PRO A 124 7.07 -15.34 -5.98
C PRO A 124 7.91 -14.37 -6.82
N ILE A 125 8.14 -13.16 -6.31
CA ILE A 125 8.69 -12.05 -7.09
C ILE A 125 10.11 -11.75 -6.61
N SER A 126 11.09 -11.80 -7.50
CA SER A 126 12.42 -11.22 -7.27
C SER A 126 12.44 -9.78 -7.78
N LEU A 127 13.02 -8.86 -7.01
CA LEU A 127 13.11 -7.44 -7.37
C LEU A 127 14.56 -6.96 -7.19
N LYS A 128 15.07 -6.18 -8.12
CA LYS A 128 16.33 -5.45 -7.93
C LYS A 128 16.08 -4.16 -7.17
N ALA A 129 17.11 -3.63 -6.51
CA ALA A 129 17.04 -2.32 -5.89
C ALA A 129 16.56 -1.28 -6.93
N GLY A 130 15.48 -0.56 -6.59
CA GLY A 130 14.81 0.40 -7.48
C GLY A 130 13.65 -0.16 -8.31
N ASP A 131 13.50 -1.49 -8.40
CA ASP A 131 12.30 -2.08 -8.98
C ASP A 131 11.10 -1.83 -8.07
N ALA A 132 9.91 -1.81 -8.66
CA ALA A 132 8.68 -1.56 -7.94
C ALA A 132 7.53 -2.45 -8.41
N THR A 133 6.65 -2.78 -7.48
CA THR A 133 5.30 -3.28 -7.77
C THR A 133 4.30 -2.15 -7.54
N VAL A 134 3.17 -2.22 -8.24
CA VAL A 134 2.06 -1.29 -8.06
C VAL A 134 0.78 -2.09 -7.90
N HIS A 135 0.00 -1.80 -6.86
CA HIS A 135 -1.26 -2.48 -6.61
C HIS A 135 -2.36 -1.51 -6.17
N ASP A 136 -3.58 -1.73 -6.66
CA ASP A 136 -4.79 -1.08 -6.14
C ASP A 136 -5.03 -1.56 -4.70
N MET A 137 -5.55 -0.67 -3.85
CA MET A 137 -5.80 -0.96 -2.45
C MET A 137 -6.82 -2.09 -2.19
N ASN A 138 -7.60 -2.51 -3.19
CA ASN A 138 -8.49 -3.67 -3.12
C ASN A 138 -7.83 -4.96 -3.62
N VAL A 139 -6.60 -4.93 -4.13
CA VAL A 139 -5.89 -6.18 -4.43
C VAL A 139 -5.65 -6.92 -3.12
N ILE A 140 -6.15 -8.15 -3.05
CA ILE A 140 -5.88 -9.07 -1.95
C ILE A 140 -4.41 -9.48 -2.04
N HIS A 141 -3.64 -9.21 -0.99
CA HIS A 141 -2.21 -9.45 -0.97
C HIS A 141 -1.72 -9.81 0.43
N ALA A 142 -0.55 -10.45 0.47
CA ALA A 142 0.17 -10.84 1.68
C ALA A 142 1.67 -10.74 1.43
N ALA A 143 2.47 -10.88 2.48
CA ALA A 143 3.90 -11.08 2.36
C ALA A 143 4.35 -12.12 3.39
N PRO A 144 4.91 -13.26 2.96
CA PRO A 144 5.44 -14.27 3.89
C PRO A 144 6.46 -13.70 4.87
N ALA A 145 6.78 -14.47 5.91
CA ALA A 145 7.89 -14.14 6.79
C ALA A 145 9.22 -14.15 6.03
N ASN A 146 10.22 -13.43 6.54
CA ASN A 146 11.54 -13.37 5.93
C ASN A 146 12.40 -14.52 6.48
N SER A 147 12.52 -15.60 5.70
CA SER A 147 13.32 -16.77 6.04
C SER A 147 14.80 -16.63 5.65
N SER A 148 15.23 -15.45 5.18
CA SER A 148 16.63 -15.13 4.93
C SER A 148 17.32 -14.59 6.19
N ASN A 149 18.63 -14.35 6.11
CA ASN A 149 19.44 -13.86 7.24
C ASN A 149 19.65 -12.34 7.23
N THR A 150 18.98 -11.60 6.34
CA THR A 150 19.13 -10.15 6.23
C THR A 150 17.78 -9.44 6.17
N PRO A 151 17.63 -8.24 6.78
CA PRO A 151 16.38 -7.50 6.69
C PRO A 151 16.03 -7.07 5.26
N ARG A 152 14.74 -7.17 4.92
CA ARG A 152 14.16 -6.69 3.66
C ARG A 152 13.73 -5.23 3.82
N TRP A 153 14.30 -4.32 3.04
CA TRP A 153 13.98 -2.89 3.10
C TRP A 153 13.21 -2.41 1.88
N VAL A 154 12.14 -1.67 2.14
CA VAL A 154 11.18 -1.24 1.14
C VAL A 154 10.73 0.18 1.43
N TYR A 155 10.55 0.97 0.38
CA TYR A 155 9.83 2.23 0.45
C TYR A 155 8.50 2.14 -0.28
N SER A 156 7.43 2.57 0.36
CA SER A 156 6.07 2.51 -0.17
C SER A 156 5.45 3.90 -0.17
N THR A 157 4.79 4.24 -1.29
CA THR A 157 4.02 5.49 -1.43
C THR A 157 2.58 5.17 -1.80
N LEU A 158 1.63 5.89 -1.19
CA LEU A 158 0.21 5.72 -1.42
C LEU A 158 -0.35 6.95 -2.13
N TRP A 159 -1.09 6.69 -3.20
CA TRP A 159 -1.63 7.71 -4.10
C TRP A 159 -3.14 7.59 -4.20
N LEU A 160 -3.82 8.73 -4.10
CA LEU A 160 -5.27 8.80 -4.19
C LEU A 160 -5.70 9.46 -5.50
N PRO A 161 -6.76 8.98 -6.16
CA PRO A 161 -7.43 9.76 -7.19
C PRO A 161 -7.86 11.12 -6.62
N VAL A 162 -7.71 12.21 -7.38
CA VAL A 162 -8.18 13.53 -6.90
C VAL A 162 -9.68 13.57 -6.62
N SER A 163 -10.44 12.66 -7.24
CA SER A 163 -11.87 12.51 -7.03
C SER A 163 -12.26 11.83 -5.70
N ALA A 164 -11.32 11.21 -4.99
CA ALA A 164 -11.57 10.56 -3.70
C ALA A 164 -12.03 11.56 -2.63
N ARG A 165 -13.10 11.20 -1.91
CA ARG A 165 -13.72 12.02 -0.86
C ARG A 165 -13.50 11.40 0.51
N TYR A 166 -13.41 12.27 1.51
CA TYR A 166 -13.26 11.87 2.90
C TYR A 166 -14.60 11.41 3.49
N THR A 167 -14.62 10.21 4.08
CA THR A 167 -15.84 9.60 4.66
C THR A 167 -16.06 9.93 6.13
N GLY A 168 -15.11 10.61 6.79
CA GLY A 168 -15.20 10.84 8.24
C GLY A 168 -14.84 9.64 9.12
N ALA A 169 -14.53 8.48 8.53
CA ALA A 169 -14.11 7.32 9.32
C ALA A 169 -12.79 7.61 10.05
N SER A 170 -12.70 7.21 11.32
CA SER A 170 -11.51 7.47 12.14
C SER A 170 -10.26 6.86 11.50
N ASN A 171 -9.25 7.70 11.36
CA ASN A 171 -7.94 7.32 10.86
C ASN A 171 -6.91 8.34 11.38
N HIS A 172 -5.88 7.82 12.08
CA HIS A 172 -4.84 8.64 12.71
C HIS A 172 -4.19 9.70 11.80
N ARG A 173 -4.18 9.47 10.49
CA ARG A 173 -3.61 10.40 9.50
C ARG A 173 -4.55 11.56 9.18
N THR A 174 -5.86 11.31 9.10
CA THR A 174 -6.86 12.30 8.67
C THR A 174 -7.55 13.00 9.82
N ASP A 175 -7.69 12.32 10.97
CA ASP A 175 -8.34 12.84 12.17
C ASP A 175 -7.81 14.23 12.61
N PRO A 176 -6.49 14.52 12.59
CA PRO A 176 -5.99 15.82 13.03
C PRO A 176 -6.05 16.93 11.96
N LEU A 177 -6.59 16.67 10.76
CA LEU A 177 -6.44 17.57 9.61
C LEU A 177 -7.65 18.48 9.36
N GLY A 178 -8.75 18.29 10.08
CA GLY A 178 -9.97 19.10 9.88
C GLY A 178 -10.58 18.96 8.48
N LEU A 179 -10.44 17.78 7.85
CA LEU A 179 -11.07 17.50 6.56
C LEU A 179 -12.60 17.58 6.68
N THR A 180 -13.24 18.09 5.63
CA THR A 180 -14.70 18.18 5.58
C THR A 180 -15.28 16.87 5.05
N LEU A 181 -16.32 16.36 5.72
CA LEU A 181 -17.07 15.17 5.31
C LEU A 181 -17.58 15.35 3.88
N ASP A 182 -17.49 14.27 3.09
CA ASP A 182 -17.93 14.23 1.70
C ASP A 182 -17.29 15.31 0.84
N MET A 183 -16.08 15.76 1.13
CA MET A 183 -15.30 16.64 0.26
C MET A 183 -14.03 15.95 -0.23
N PRO A 184 -13.45 16.36 -1.37
CA PRO A 184 -12.14 15.89 -1.79
C PRO A 184 -11.11 16.05 -0.67
N MET A 185 -10.11 15.16 -0.62
CA MET A 185 -9.06 15.17 0.40
C MET A 185 -8.02 16.29 0.20
N GLU A 186 -8.49 17.53 0.06
CA GLU A 186 -7.67 18.71 -0.12
C GLU A 186 -7.00 19.12 1.18
N HIS A 187 -5.68 18.96 1.23
CA HIS A 187 -4.87 19.39 2.35
C HIS A 187 -3.41 19.58 1.90
N PRO A 188 -2.61 20.50 2.48
CA PRO A 188 -1.19 20.64 2.15
C PRO A 188 -0.34 19.37 2.36
N LYS A 189 -0.81 18.45 3.22
CA LYS A 189 -0.19 17.11 3.39
C LYS A 189 -0.56 16.13 2.29
N PHE A 190 -1.63 16.39 1.54
CA PHE A 190 -2.09 15.56 0.43
C PHE A 190 -2.06 16.33 -0.91
N PRO A 191 -0.87 16.86 -1.29
CA PRO A 191 -0.76 17.68 -2.48
C PRO A 191 -1.03 16.85 -3.74
N ILE A 192 -1.62 17.51 -4.73
CA ILE A 192 -1.57 17.01 -6.12
C ILE A 192 -0.14 17.22 -6.60
N ILE A 193 0.50 16.15 -7.06
CA ILE A 193 1.87 16.23 -7.59
C ILE A 193 1.80 16.32 -9.12
N PRO A 194 2.37 17.38 -9.74
CA PRO A 194 2.42 17.49 -11.19
C PRO A 194 3.16 16.30 -11.83
N THR A 195 2.65 15.79 -12.94
CA THR A 195 3.24 14.66 -13.67
C THR A 195 4.31 15.08 -14.68
N ARG A 196 4.66 16.36 -14.76
CA ARG A 196 5.62 16.97 -15.69
C ARG A 196 6.44 18.05 -15.01
#